data_AF-A0A517ZH29-F1
#
_entry.id   AF-A0A517ZH29-F1
#
_cell.length_a   1.000
_cell.length_b   1.000
_cell.length_c   1.000
_cell.angle_alpha   90.00
_cell.angle_beta   90.00
_cell.angle_gamma   90.00
#
_symmetry.space_group_name_H-M   'P 1'
#
loop_
_entity.id
_entity.type
_entity.pdbx_description
1 polymer ?
#
loop_
_entity_poly.entity_id
_entity_poly.type
_entity_poly.pdbx_seq_one_letter_code
_entity_poly.pdbx_strand_id
1 'polypeptide(L)'
;MSFDDFGVERRFHEAWDAIRIARPVSFSLFTFGETELPYYLVCHPQSEGATVKITEGEIKVTRPMLITPDNMDAEFRNFFESQEEHEMVQFLMKRTVIPQLKFDNTSHSSDIRSDSVEEAVALLNRKLDAEEQERVAVLTAPPELAGIALLRYALERVIESQPHNVQELRERGFLP
;
A
#
# COMPACT_ATOMS: atom_id res chain seq x y z
N MET A 1 11.75 -27.48 -2.46
CA MET A 1 10.72 -26.78 -1.66
C MET A 1 10.55 -27.51 -0.35
N SER A 2 10.80 -26.82 0.76
CA SER A 2 10.65 -27.33 2.13
C SER A 2 9.17 -27.33 2.54
N PHE A 3 8.75 -28.24 3.42
CA PHE A 3 7.41 -28.25 4.02
C PHE A 3 7.05 -26.93 4.72
N ASP A 4 8.06 -26.15 5.10
CA ASP A 4 7.92 -24.83 5.72
C ASP A 4 7.38 -23.76 4.74
N ASP A 5 7.73 -23.87 3.45
CA ASP A 5 7.36 -22.89 2.41
C ASP A 5 5.85 -22.92 2.09
N PHE A 6 5.23 -24.11 2.16
CA PHE A 6 3.78 -24.29 1.95
C PHE A 6 2.92 -23.68 3.07
N GLY A 7 3.42 -23.69 4.31
CA GLY A 7 2.72 -23.08 5.45
C GLY A 7 2.73 -21.55 5.36
N VAL A 8 3.87 -20.99 4.95
CA VAL A 8 4.03 -19.54 4.73
C VAL A 8 3.19 -19.07 3.56
N GLU A 9 3.17 -19.80 2.45
CA GLU A 9 2.37 -19.45 1.26
C GLU A 9 0.86 -19.41 1.54
N ARG A 10 0.33 -20.36 2.32
CA ARG A 10 -1.09 -20.36 2.70
C ARG A 10 -1.44 -19.18 3.60
N ARG A 11 -0.63 -18.95 4.64
CA ARG A 11 -0.81 -17.81 5.56
C ARG A 11 -0.73 -16.49 4.81
N PHE A 12 0.17 -16.40 3.84
CA PHE A 12 0.28 -15.26 2.96
C PHE A 12 -1.00 -15.03 2.14
N HIS A 13 -1.54 -16.08 1.50
CA HIS A 13 -2.79 -15.97 0.74
C HIS A 13 -3.96 -15.52 1.61
N GLU A 14 -4.13 -16.12 2.79
CA GLU A 14 -5.19 -15.74 3.74
C GLU A 14 -5.03 -14.28 4.21
N ALA A 15 -3.80 -13.85 4.51
CA ALA A 15 -3.49 -12.48 4.87
C ALA A 15 -3.76 -11.50 3.72
N TRP A 16 -3.37 -11.87 2.50
CA TRP A 16 -3.59 -11.06 1.31
C TRP A 16 -5.08 -10.87 1.01
N ASP A 17 -5.87 -11.93 1.14
CA ASP A 17 -7.33 -11.89 0.91
C ASP A 17 -8.08 -11.12 2.02
N ALA A 18 -7.51 -11.04 3.23
CA ALA A 18 -8.06 -10.23 4.32
C ALA A 18 -7.87 -8.72 4.13
N ILE A 19 -6.96 -8.31 3.25
CA ILE A 19 -6.73 -6.90 2.89
C ILE A 19 -7.68 -6.49 1.76
N ARG A 20 -8.32 -5.34 1.92
CA ARG A 20 -9.20 -4.78 0.88
C ARG A 20 -8.94 -3.29 0.67
N ILE A 21 -8.81 -2.90 -0.60
CA ILE A 21 -8.85 -1.50 -1.03
C ILE A 21 -10.31 -1.17 -1.30
N ALA A 22 -10.97 -0.56 -0.31
CA ALA A 22 -12.40 -0.25 -0.37
C ALA A 22 -12.74 0.94 -1.27
N ARG A 23 -11.82 1.92 -1.37
CA ARG A 23 -11.88 3.03 -2.32
C ARG A 23 -10.55 3.10 -3.06
N PRO A 24 -10.45 2.57 -4.30
CA PRO A 24 -9.26 2.72 -5.12
C PRO A 24 -9.16 4.14 -5.67
N VAL A 25 -7.95 4.55 -6.04
CA VAL A 25 -7.68 5.85 -6.68
C VAL A 25 -7.20 5.60 -8.10
N SER A 26 -7.59 6.47 -9.03
CA SER A 26 -7.27 6.32 -10.47
C SER A 26 -6.34 7.44 -10.92
N PHE A 27 -5.06 7.33 -10.56
CA PHE A 27 -4.01 8.18 -11.12
C PHE A 27 -2.71 7.39 -11.28
N SER A 28 -1.91 7.79 -12.26
CA SER A 28 -0.62 7.16 -12.53
C SER A 28 0.49 7.79 -11.68
N LEU A 29 1.39 6.96 -11.16
CA LEU A 29 2.65 7.37 -10.57
C LEU A 29 3.53 7.99 -11.64
N PHE A 30 4.28 9.03 -11.26
CA PHE A 30 5.21 9.68 -12.17
C PHE A 30 6.33 8.76 -12.64
N THR A 31 6.75 8.96 -13.90
CA THR A 31 7.91 8.28 -14.48
C THR A 31 9.22 8.60 -13.76
N PHE A 32 9.33 9.77 -13.13
CA PHE A 32 10.43 10.17 -12.25
C PHE A 32 9.91 11.11 -11.15
N GLY A 33 10.59 11.15 -10.01
CA GLY A 33 10.26 12.07 -8.92
C GLY A 33 9.40 11.42 -7.82
N GLU A 34 8.68 12.25 -7.08
CA GLU A 34 7.88 11.85 -5.92
C GLU A 34 6.40 11.80 -6.29
N THR A 35 5.73 10.70 -5.93
CA THR A 35 4.28 10.58 -5.97
C THR A 35 3.77 10.38 -4.55
N GLU A 36 2.79 11.17 -4.16
CA GLU A 36 2.10 11.05 -2.88
C GLU A 36 0.86 10.18 -3.04
N LEU A 37 0.72 9.19 -2.16
CA LEU A 37 -0.40 8.25 -2.12
C LEU A 37 -1.10 8.40 -0.76
N PRO A 38 -2.01 9.38 -0.60
CA PRO A 38 -2.74 9.56 0.64
C PRO A 38 -3.75 8.44 0.85
N TYR A 39 -3.97 8.07 2.12
CA TYR A 39 -4.85 6.98 2.50
C TYR A 39 -5.53 7.17 3.86
N TYR A 40 -6.66 6.47 4.01
CA TYR A 40 -7.21 6.06 5.28
C TYR A 40 -7.10 4.55 5.42
N LEU A 41 -6.63 4.06 6.56
CA LEU A 41 -6.60 2.65 6.92
C LEU A 41 -7.58 2.40 8.06
N VAL A 42 -8.57 1.56 7.82
CA VAL A 42 -9.55 1.10 8.80
C VAL A 42 -9.17 -0.29 9.27
N CYS A 43 -8.66 -0.40 10.49
CA CYS A 43 -8.32 -1.68 11.08
C CYS A 43 -9.52 -2.32 11.78
N HIS A 44 -9.66 -3.64 11.62
CA HIS A 44 -10.69 -4.42 12.30
C HIS A 44 -10.60 -4.26 13.83
N PRO A 45 -11.72 -4.37 14.55
CA PRO A 45 -11.69 -4.29 16.01
C PRO A 45 -10.95 -5.52 16.57
N GLN A 46 -10.07 -5.29 17.55
CA GLN A 46 -9.26 -6.36 18.16
C GLN A 46 -10.07 -7.30 19.07
N SER A 47 -11.24 -6.87 19.50
CA SER A 47 -12.13 -7.63 20.37
C SER A 47 -13.59 -7.26 20.12
N GLU A 48 -14.49 -8.15 20.52
CA GLU A 48 -15.92 -7.94 20.42
C GLU A 48 -16.34 -6.73 21.28
N GLY A 49 -17.03 -5.77 20.67
CA GLY A 49 -17.41 -4.50 21.31
C GLY A 49 -16.35 -3.40 21.30
N ALA A 50 -15.17 -3.63 20.71
CA ALA A 50 -14.20 -2.56 20.45
C ALA A 50 -14.59 -1.74 19.21
N THR A 51 -14.20 -0.47 19.20
CA THR A 51 -14.32 0.40 18.01
C THR A 51 -13.23 0.06 17.00
N VAL A 52 -13.48 0.38 15.73
CA VAL A 52 -12.44 0.27 14.70
C VAL A 52 -11.39 1.36 14.90
N LYS A 53 -10.14 1.03 14.61
CA LYS A 53 -9.05 2.01 14.60
C LYS A 53 -8.91 2.57 13.19
N ILE A 54 -8.97 3.89 13.06
CA ILE A 54 -8.77 4.58 11.78
C ILE A 54 -7.46 5.36 11.85
N THR A 55 -6.58 5.08 10.89
CA THR A 55 -5.32 5.78 10.70
C THR A 55 -5.40 6.56 9.40
N GLU A 56 -4.98 7.81 9.43
CA GLU A 56 -4.80 8.65 8.24
C GLU A 56 -3.31 8.75 7.95
N GLY A 57 -2.93 8.76 6.68
CA GLY A 57 -1.53 8.89 6.33
C GLY A 57 -1.29 9.07 4.85
N GLU A 58 0.00 9.08 4.51
CA GLU A 58 0.47 9.22 3.15
C GLU A 58 1.72 8.39 2.94
N ILE A 59 1.75 7.70 1.79
CA ILE A 59 2.94 7.02 1.29
C ILE A 59 3.58 7.90 0.22
N LYS A 60 4.82 8.31 0.46
CA LYS A 60 5.66 8.95 -0.55
C LYS A 60 6.43 7.90 -1.32
N VAL A 61 6.17 7.82 -2.63
CA VAL A 61 6.87 6.93 -3.57
C VAL A 61 7.87 7.75 -4.38
N THR A 62 9.15 7.53 -4.18
CA THR A 62 10.22 8.20 -4.93
C THR A 62 10.82 7.26 -5.97
N ARG A 63 10.77 7.69 -7.24
CA ARG A 63 11.49 7.05 -8.33
C ARG A 63 12.73 7.88 -8.69
N PRO A 64 13.95 7.35 -8.49
CA PRO A 64 15.18 8.08 -8.78
C PRO A 64 15.36 8.35 -10.27
N MET A 65 15.97 9.49 -10.62
CA MET A 65 16.25 9.89 -12.01
C MET A 65 17.46 9.17 -12.64
N LEU A 66 18.29 8.52 -11.82
CA LEU A 66 19.48 7.80 -12.30
C LEU A 66 19.13 6.33 -12.54
N ILE A 67 19.50 5.82 -13.71
CA ILE A 67 19.57 4.37 -13.94
C ILE A 67 20.74 3.85 -13.10
N THR A 68 20.45 3.42 -11.88
CA THR A 68 21.38 2.69 -11.02
C THR A 68 21.47 1.22 -11.48
N PRO A 69 22.54 0.48 -11.15
CA PRO A 69 22.69 -0.90 -11.59
C PRO A 69 21.53 -1.78 -11.09
N ASP A 70 21.19 -2.85 -11.83
CA ASP A 70 20.03 -3.75 -11.63
C ASP A 70 19.97 -4.50 -10.27
N ASN A 71 20.85 -4.19 -9.33
CA ASN A 71 21.07 -4.94 -8.09
C ASN A 71 20.67 -4.17 -6.81
N MET A 72 19.85 -3.13 -6.93
CA MET A 72 19.34 -2.38 -5.77
C MET A 72 17.87 -2.70 -5.52
N ASP A 73 17.58 -3.27 -4.36
CA ASP A 73 16.24 -3.59 -3.89
C ASP A 73 15.42 -2.32 -3.57
N ALA A 74 14.09 -2.46 -3.56
CA ALA A 74 13.19 -1.41 -3.08
C ALA A 74 13.43 -1.12 -1.58
N GLU A 75 13.35 0.17 -1.20
CA GLU A 75 13.47 0.61 0.19
C GLU A 75 12.08 0.91 0.77
N PHE A 76 11.74 0.34 1.93
CA PHE A 76 10.51 0.65 2.68
C PHE A 76 10.86 1.26 4.03
N ARG A 77 10.26 2.42 4.36
CA ARG A 77 10.47 3.14 5.62
C ARG A 77 9.15 3.40 6.31
N ASN A 78 9.09 3.13 7.61
CA ASN A 78 7.94 3.40 8.47
C ASN A 78 6.64 2.62 8.10
N PHE A 79 6.77 1.44 7.48
CA PHE A 79 5.63 0.61 7.11
C PHE A 79 5.26 -0.45 8.14
N PHE A 80 6.27 -1.08 8.76
CA PHE A 80 6.12 -2.33 9.50
C PHE A 80 6.56 -2.13 10.93
N GLU A 81 5.72 -2.52 11.88
CA GLU A 81 6.00 -2.35 13.32
C GLU A 81 6.40 -3.67 13.97
N SER A 82 6.06 -4.81 13.36
CA SER A 82 6.31 -6.15 13.87
C SER A 82 7.35 -6.94 13.06
N GLN A 83 7.98 -7.93 13.70
CA GLN A 83 8.89 -8.88 13.05
C GLN A 83 8.15 -9.76 12.03
N GLU A 84 6.90 -10.13 12.31
CA GLU A 84 6.06 -10.97 11.45
C GLU A 84 5.76 -10.26 10.11
N GLU A 85 5.44 -8.97 10.15
CA GLU A 85 5.27 -8.16 8.94
C GLU A 85 6.57 -8.10 8.12
N HIS A 86 7.73 -7.92 8.78
CA HIS A 86 9.03 -7.90 8.10
C HIS A 86 9.32 -9.22 7.37
N GLU A 87 9.02 -10.37 8.00
CA GLU A 87 9.23 -11.68 7.38
C GLU A 87 8.32 -11.90 6.17
N MET A 88 7.06 -11.46 6.27
CA MET A 88 6.10 -11.54 5.16
C MET A 88 6.52 -10.66 3.98
N VAL A 89 7.06 -9.47 4.25
CA VAL A 89 7.60 -8.58 3.22
C VAL A 89 8.84 -9.17 2.57
N GLN A 90 9.76 -9.75 3.34
CA GLN A 90 10.91 -10.45 2.77
C GLN A 90 10.49 -11.62 1.88
N PHE A 91 9.44 -12.35 2.27
CA PHE A 91 8.86 -13.42 1.46
C PHE A 91 8.29 -12.89 0.12
N LEU A 92 7.61 -11.74 0.15
CA LEU A 92 7.10 -11.03 -1.04
C LEU A 92 8.23 -10.56 -1.97
N MET A 93 9.26 -9.92 -1.40
CA MET A 93 10.41 -9.38 -2.15
C MET A 93 11.18 -10.46 -2.89
N LYS A 94 11.32 -11.65 -2.30
CA LYS A 94 11.99 -12.80 -2.96
C LYS A 94 11.25 -13.30 -4.21
N ARG A 95 9.96 -12.98 -4.35
CA ARG A 95 9.09 -13.47 -5.43
C ARG A 95 8.66 -12.39 -6.41
N THR A 96 8.96 -11.13 -6.11
CA THR A 96 8.51 -9.98 -6.89
C THR A 96 9.70 -9.13 -7.28
N VAL A 97 9.85 -8.86 -8.58
CA VAL A 97 10.81 -7.86 -9.05
C VAL A 97 10.14 -6.49 -8.93
N ILE A 98 10.49 -5.76 -7.87
CA ILE A 98 9.97 -4.40 -7.65
C ILE A 98 10.97 -3.42 -8.27
N PRO A 99 10.52 -2.44 -9.08
CA PRO A 99 11.39 -1.40 -9.58
C PRO A 99 12.07 -0.69 -8.42
N GLN A 100 13.27 -0.15 -8.66
CA GLN A 100 14.02 0.55 -7.63
C GLN A 100 13.28 1.81 -7.17
N LEU A 101 12.51 1.67 -6.10
CA LEU A 101 11.60 2.67 -5.56
C LEU A 101 11.88 2.81 -4.08
N LYS A 102 11.71 4.03 -3.58
CA LYS A 102 11.71 4.31 -2.15
C LYS A 102 10.29 4.61 -1.72
N PHE A 103 9.83 3.92 -0.69
CA PHE A 103 8.53 4.11 -0.08
C PHE A 103 8.74 4.63 1.34
N ASP A 104 8.19 5.79 1.64
CA ASP A 104 8.21 6.37 2.99
C ASP A 104 6.77 6.61 3.44
N ASN A 105 6.38 5.97 4.54
CA ASN A 105 5.05 6.11 5.10
C ASN A 105 5.06 7.11 6.26
N THR A 106 4.11 8.03 6.26
CA THR A 106 3.82 8.90 7.39
C THR A 106 2.36 8.74 7.78
N SER A 107 2.07 8.60 9.08
CA SER A 107 0.71 8.33 9.54
C SER A 107 0.43 8.92 10.91
N HIS A 108 -0.84 9.22 11.16
CA HIS A 108 -1.38 9.71 12.42
C HIS A 108 -2.75 9.08 12.70
N SER A 109 -3.11 9.00 13.99
CA SER A 109 -4.43 8.53 14.39
C SER A 109 -5.50 9.51 13.93
N SER A 110 -6.59 9.00 13.37
CA SER A 110 -7.76 9.81 13.04
C SER A 110 -8.72 9.88 14.24
N ASP A 111 -9.38 11.03 14.43
CA ASP A 111 -10.40 11.22 15.46
C ASP A 111 -11.76 10.58 15.11
N ILE A 112 -11.88 9.98 13.93
CA ILE A 112 -13.11 9.34 13.47
C ILE A 112 -13.34 8.06 14.28
N ARG A 113 -14.55 7.95 14.86
CA ARG A 113 -14.98 6.79 15.65
C ARG A 113 -16.10 6.05 14.93
N SER A 114 -16.00 4.73 14.92
CA SER A 114 -17.01 3.85 14.33
C SER A 114 -16.98 2.50 15.05
N ASP A 115 -18.13 1.84 15.12
CA ASP A 115 -18.27 0.54 15.77
C ASP A 115 -18.07 -0.63 14.77
N SER A 116 -18.05 -0.35 13.47
CA SER A 116 -17.81 -1.34 12.42
C SER A 116 -16.93 -0.81 11.28
N VAL A 117 -16.33 -1.75 10.52
CA VAL A 117 -15.50 -1.43 9.35
C VAL A 117 -16.36 -0.86 8.24
N GLU A 118 -17.54 -1.44 8.02
CA GLU A 118 -18.50 -1.05 6.99
C GLU A 118 -18.99 0.39 7.20
N GLU A 119 -19.34 0.73 8.44
CA GLU A 119 -19.76 2.08 8.80
C GLU A 119 -18.61 3.08 8.64
N ALA A 120 -17.40 2.73 9.09
CA ALA A 120 -16.22 3.59 8.94
C ALA A 120 -15.90 3.88 7.47
N VAL A 121 -15.92 2.85 6.63
CA VAL A 121 -15.70 2.98 5.18
C VAL A 121 -16.79 3.85 4.55
N ALA A 122 -18.05 3.67 4.93
CA ALA A 122 -19.16 4.48 4.42
C ALA A 122 -19.03 5.96 4.83
N LEU A 123 -18.67 6.22 6.09
CA LEU A 123 -18.42 7.57 6.62
C LEU A 123 -17.25 8.24 5.88
N LEU A 124 -16.13 7.54 5.74
CA LEU A 124 -14.95 8.03 5.02
C LEU A 124 -15.26 8.35 3.57
N ASN A 125 -15.96 7.46 2.86
CA ASN A 125 -16.35 7.72 1.47
C ASN A 125 -17.22 8.98 1.35
N ARG A 126 -18.25 9.13 2.20
CA ARG A 126 -19.10 10.33 2.19
C ARG A 126 -18.31 11.60 2.49
N LYS A 127 -17.37 11.55 3.45
CA LYS A 127 -16.50 12.67 3.78
C LYS A 127 -15.64 13.06 2.58
N LEU A 128 -14.93 12.09 2.00
CA LEU A 128 -14.04 12.32 0.85
C LEU A 128 -14.81 12.83 -0.37
N ASP A 129 -16.02 12.33 -0.62
CA ASP A 129 -16.87 12.82 -1.72
C ASP A 129 -17.34 14.26 -1.49
N ALA A 130 -17.69 14.63 -0.25
CA ALA A 130 -18.09 15.99 0.10
C ALA A 130 -16.93 17.00 0.03
N GLU A 131 -15.70 16.53 0.25
CA GLU A 131 -14.46 17.33 0.20
C GLU A 131 -13.79 17.28 -1.19
N GLU A 132 -14.42 16.64 -2.18
CA GLU A 132 -13.89 16.45 -3.54
C GLU A 132 -12.49 15.79 -3.57
N GLN A 133 -12.22 14.91 -2.60
CA GLN A 133 -10.96 14.20 -2.44
C GLN A 133 -10.96 12.90 -3.26
N GLU A 134 -10.60 13.02 -4.54
CA GLU A 134 -10.57 11.88 -5.47
C GLU A 134 -9.29 11.03 -5.37
N ARG A 135 -8.24 11.55 -4.72
CA ARG A 135 -6.91 10.95 -4.68
C ARG A 135 -6.56 10.22 -3.37
N VAL A 136 -7.51 10.16 -2.44
CA VAL A 136 -7.32 9.50 -1.14
C VAL A 136 -7.92 8.10 -1.20
N ALA A 137 -7.11 7.08 -0.93
CA ALA A 137 -7.57 5.70 -0.87
C ALA A 137 -8.20 5.38 0.49
N VAL A 138 -9.10 4.40 0.51
CA VAL A 138 -9.61 3.80 1.77
C VAL A 138 -9.28 2.32 1.76
N LEU A 139 -8.56 1.88 2.78
CA LEU A 139 -8.05 0.52 2.97
C LEU A 139 -8.69 -0.10 4.20
N THR A 140 -8.90 -1.41 4.19
CA THR A 140 -9.33 -2.18 5.36
C THR A 140 -8.43 -3.39 5.54
N ALA A 141 -8.07 -3.68 6.80
CA ALA A 141 -7.25 -4.84 7.13
C ALA A 141 -7.41 -5.25 8.61
N PRO A 142 -7.06 -6.48 8.97
CA PRO A 142 -6.71 -6.82 10.35
C PRO A 142 -5.54 -5.93 10.85
N PRO A 143 -5.50 -5.57 12.15
CA PRO A 143 -4.42 -4.76 12.72
C PRO A 143 -3.02 -5.30 12.46
N GLU A 144 -2.86 -6.63 12.46
CA GLU A 144 -1.59 -7.33 12.27
C GLU A 144 -1.08 -7.24 10.82
N LEU A 145 -1.94 -6.80 9.89
CA LEU A 145 -1.65 -6.68 8.47
C LEU A 145 -1.65 -5.22 7.99
N ALA A 146 -1.64 -4.26 8.92
CA ALA A 146 -1.71 -2.84 8.63
C ALA A 146 -0.60 -2.41 7.64
N GLY A 147 0.67 -2.72 7.93
CA GLY A 147 1.78 -2.35 7.06
C GLY A 147 1.72 -3.03 5.69
N ILE A 148 1.26 -4.28 5.65
CA ILE A 148 1.11 -5.05 4.41
C ILE A 148 -0.01 -4.49 3.54
N ALA A 149 -1.09 -3.98 4.14
CA ALA A 149 -2.16 -3.31 3.41
C ALA A 149 -1.67 -2.05 2.70
N LEU A 150 -0.84 -1.26 3.37
CA LEU A 150 -0.19 -0.07 2.79
C LEU A 150 0.75 -0.46 1.65
N LEU A 151 1.57 -1.50 1.86
CA LEU A 151 2.46 -2.01 0.82
C LEU A 151 1.67 -2.47 -0.41
N ARG A 152 0.63 -3.27 -0.22
CA ARG A 152 -0.23 -3.75 -1.32
C ARG A 152 -0.80 -2.58 -2.11
N TYR A 153 -1.35 -1.58 -1.43
CA TYR A 153 -1.87 -0.38 -2.08
C TYR A 153 -0.80 0.32 -2.94
N ALA A 154 0.40 0.54 -2.38
CA ALA A 154 1.48 1.18 -3.10
C ALA A 154 1.94 0.35 -4.32
N LEU A 155 2.07 -0.97 -4.17
CA LEU A 155 2.49 -1.85 -5.26
C LEU A 155 1.45 -1.96 -6.38
N GLU A 156 0.16 -2.04 -6.06
CA GLU A 156 -0.90 -2.02 -7.07
C GLU A 156 -0.84 -0.74 -7.91
N ARG A 157 -0.61 0.42 -7.26
CA ARG A 157 -0.45 1.68 -7.99
C ARG A 157 0.81 1.70 -8.87
N VAL A 158 1.93 1.17 -8.39
CA VAL A 158 3.16 1.02 -9.20
C VAL A 158 2.91 0.18 -10.44
N ILE A 159 2.24 -0.97 -10.29
CA ILE A 159 1.96 -1.90 -11.39
C ILE A 159 1.00 -1.26 -12.40
N GLU A 160 -0.09 -0.65 -11.95
CA GLU A 160 -1.06 0.02 -12.84
C GLU A 160 -0.45 1.19 -13.61
N SER A 161 0.59 1.83 -13.06
CA SER A 161 1.26 2.96 -13.70
C SER A 161 2.34 2.56 -14.70
N GLN A 162 2.73 1.28 -14.75
CA GLN A 162 3.80 0.78 -15.64
C GLN A 162 3.54 1.08 -17.14
N PRO A 163 2.35 0.80 -17.71
CA PRO A 163 2.13 1.00 -19.14
C PRO A 163 2.25 2.48 -19.55
N HIS A 164 1.73 3.38 -18.71
CA HIS A 164 1.81 4.83 -18.94
C HIS A 164 3.27 5.30 -18.90
N ASN A 165 4.05 4.84 -17.92
CA ASN A 165 5.44 5.23 -17.75
C ASN A 165 6.34 4.76 -18.91
N VAL A 166 6.15 3.52 -19.38
CA VAL A 166 6.89 3.00 -20.54
C VAL A 166 6.58 3.82 -21.79
N GLN A 167 5.32 4.21 -21.98
CA GLN A 167 4.91 5.06 -23.09
C GLN A 167 5.55 6.46 -23.00
N GLU A 168 5.54 7.10 -21.83
CA GLU A 168 6.17 8.42 -21.60
C GLU A 168 7.68 8.39 -21.87
N LEU A 169 8.36 7.31 -21.47
CA LEU A 169 9.79 7.13 -21.75
C LEU A 169 10.09 6.95 -23.24
N ARG A 170 9.24 6.23 -23.98
CA ARG A 170 9.37 6.10 -25.43
C ARG A 170 9.12 7.42 -26.14
N GLU A 171 8.08 8.15 -25.76
CA GLU A 171 7.77 9.48 -26.32
C GLU A 171 8.90 10.50 -26.08
N ARG A 172 9.59 10.39 -24.94
CA ARG A 172 10.75 11.23 -24.61
C ARG A 172 12.09 10.70 -25.14
N GLY A 173 12.09 9.60 -25.89
CA GLY A 173 13.28 9.03 -26.52
C GLY A 173 14.26 8.32 -25.57
N PHE A 174 13.82 7.98 -24.35
CA PHE A 174 14.61 7.20 -23.38
C PHE A 174 14.54 5.69 -23.64
N LEU A 175 13.55 5.23 -24.40
CA LEU A 175 13.37 3.84 -24.81
C LEU A 175 13.19 3.74 -26.34
N PRO A 176 13.68 2.66 -26.98
CA PRO A 176 13.50 2.42 -28.41
C PRO A 176 12.04 2.11 -28.81
#